data_AF-A0A815YUR6-F1
#
_entry.id   AF-A0A815YUR6-F1
#
_cell.length_a   1.000
_cell.length_b   1.000
_cell.length_c   1.000
_cell.angle_alpha   90.00
_cell.angle_beta   90.00
_cell.angle_gamma   90.00
#
_symmetry.space_group_name_H-M   'P 1'
#
loop_
_entity.id
_entity.type
_entity.pdbx_description
1 polymer ?
#
loop_
_entity_poly.entity_id
_entity_poly.type
_entity_poly.pdbx_seq_one_letter_code
_entity_poly.pdbx_strand_id
1 'polypeptide(L)'
;MDNDRKRFAKDSLLPPKQQNESYQLLVKLYQETCHLEHCLLNSYLYRACSIKSAPGEFEKIGDSDNNIRAGIQFERAREWKQSILMVAHAEMIHLHYVQCMLCALGELPCFTLPDRHPTTGNWFIPNWRAHVGEKPNNEGVQVPIEPLSPECIQHFVLYESTDALQDQDPFGPKIMVLFKQLFDFEVNLNIESTLLNVDDEQVRAKLF
;
A
#
# COMPACT_ATOMS: atom_id res chain seq x y z
N MET A 1 56.45 -11.98 -17.15
CA MET A 1 55.03 -12.29 -16.88
C MET A 1 54.51 -11.65 -15.59
N ASP A 2 55.11 -10.57 -15.09
CA ASP A 2 54.74 -10.00 -13.77
C ASP A 2 54.45 -8.47 -13.81
N ASN A 3 54.51 -7.86 -15.00
CA ASN A 3 54.22 -6.44 -15.20
C ASN A 3 52.80 -6.15 -15.72
N ASP A 4 52.08 -7.15 -16.24
CA ASP A 4 50.73 -6.95 -16.77
C ASP A 4 49.64 -7.01 -15.70
N ARG A 5 49.85 -7.74 -14.59
CA ARG A 5 48.89 -7.78 -13.47
C ARG A 5 48.82 -6.49 -12.66
N LYS A 6 49.86 -5.65 -12.71
CA LYS A 6 49.89 -4.35 -12.01
C LYS A 6 49.28 -3.20 -12.81
N ARG A 7 49.04 -3.37 -14.12
CA ARG A 7 48.40 -2.34 -14.95
C ARG A 7 46.87 -2.33 -14.80
N PHE A 8 46.23 -3.48 -14.56
CA PHE A 8 44.78 -3.56 -14.36
C PHE A 8 44.30 -3.12 -12.97
N ALA A 9 45.20 -2.94 -12.01
CA ALA A 9 44.85 -2.49 -10.65
C ALA A 9 44.85 -0.96 -10.48
N LYS A 10 45.25 -0.20 -11.52
CA LYS A 10 45.45 1.26 -11.42
C LYS A 10 44.31 2.11 -11.99
N ASP A 11 43.39 1.50 -12.73
CA ASP A 11 42.19 2.16 -13.25
C ASP A 11 40.94 1.60 -12.56
N SER A 12 40.85 1.82 -11.24
CA SER A 12 39.53 1.88 -10.62
C SER A 12 38.83 3.12 -11.19
N LEU A 13 38.07 2.95 -12.27
CA LEU A 13 37.18 3.98 -12.82
C LEU A 13 36.12 4.46 -11.82
N LEU A 14 36.03 3.81 -10.65
CA LEU A 14 35.13 4.20 -9.58
C LEU A 14 35.87 5.16 -8.64
N PRO A 15 35.34 6.38 -8.41
CA PRO A 15 35.87 7.25 -7.36
C PRO A 15 35.82 6.53 -6.00
N PRO A 16 36.70 6.86 -5.04
CA PRO A 16 36.69 6.23 -3.73
C PRO A 16 35.30 6.34 -3.11
N LYS A 17 34.59 5.19 -3.04
CA LYS A 17 33.14 5.11 -2.81
C LYS A 17 32.65 5.94 -1.62
N GLN A 18 33.44 6.01 -0.56
CA GLN A 18 33.05 6.64 0.71
C GLN A 18 33.21 8.16 0.76
N GLN A 19 33.95 8.79 -0.17
CA GLN A 19 34.24 10.24 -0.14
C GLN A 19 33.38 11.08 -1.09
N ASN A 20 32.50 10.47 -1.87
CA ASN A 20 31.62 11.18 -2.79
C ASN A 20 30.27 11.48 -2.13
N GLU A 21 29.98 12.76 -1.89
CA GLU A 21 28.73 13.21 -1.26
C GLU A 21 27.48 12.74 -2.02
N SER A 22 27.52 12.71 -3.35
CA SER A 22 26.41 12.23 -4.18
C SER A 22 26.17 10.73 -4.02
N TYR A 23 27.23 9.95 -3.84
CA TYR A 23 27.12 8.51 -3.57
C TYR A 23 26.46 8.28 -2.20
N GLN A 24 26.94 8.96 -1.17
CA GLN A 24 26.38 8.87 0.19
C GLN A 24 24.91 9.28 0.22
N LEU A 25 24.55 10.34 -0.50
CA LEU A 25 23.16 10.79 -0.64
C LEU A 25 22.30 9.73 -1.33
N LEU A 26 22.77 9.14 -2.43
CA LEU A 26 22.04 8.11 -3.15
C LEU A 26 21.79 6.86 -2.29
N VAL A 27 22.81 6.40 -1.56
CA VAL A 27 22.68 5.27 -0.63
C VAL A 27 21.65 5.57 0.45
N LYS A 28 21.68 6.79 1.02
CA LYS A 28 20.70 7.22 2.03
C LYS A 28 19.28 7.25 1.48
N LEU A 29 19.09 7.75 0.25
CA LEU A 29 17.79 7.76 -0.41
C LEU A 29 17.27 6.34 -0.65
N TYR A 30 18.10 5.42 -1.14
CA TYR A 30 17.69 4.02 -1.30
C TYR A 30 17.36 3.34 0.03
N GLN A 31 18.10 3.62 1.10
CA GLN A 31 17.77 3.11 2.44
C GLN A 31 16.43 3.64 2.94
N GLU A 32 16.12 4.92 2.71
CA GLU A 32 14.83 5.51 3.05
C GLU A 32 13.70 4.94 2.20
N THR A 33 13.93 4.68 0.91
CA THR A 33 12.98 3.94 0.07
C THR A 33 12.76 2.53 0.61
N CYS A 34 13.80 1.79 1.02
CA CYS A 34 13.62 0.50 1.67
C CYS A 34 12.73 0.58 2.92
N HIS A 35 12.88 1.63 3.74
CA HIS A 35 12.04 1.86 4.91
C HIS A 35 10.58 2.10 4.52
N LEU A 36 10.35 2.93 3.52
CA LEU A 36 9.03 3.21 2.97
C LEU A 36 8.35 1.92 2.48
N GLU A 37 8.96 1.20 1.53
CA GLU A 37 8.37 -0.02 0.96
C GLU A 37 8.11 -1.07 2.04
N HIS A 38 9.06 -1.25 2.96
CA HIS A 38 8.92 -2.26 4.01
C HIS A 38 7.83 -1.89 5.04
N CYS A 39 7.70 -0.61 5.40
CA CYS A 39 6.64 -0.19 6.32
C CYS A 39 5.24 -0.25 5.66
N LEU A 40 5.11 0.11 4.39
CA LEU A 40 3.85 0.00 3.64
C LEU A 40 3.44 -1.46 3.49
N LEU A 41 4.37 -2.34 3.09
CA LEU A 41 4.17 -3.79 3.05
C LEU A 41 3.58 -4.32 4.36
N ASN A 42 4.21 -4.00 5.50
CA ASN A 42 3.76 -4.49 6.80
C ASN A 42 2.41 -3.88 7.22
N SER A 43 2.16 -2.61 6.90
CA SER A 43 0.87 -1.96 7.17
C SER A 43 -0.25 -2.63 6.37
N TYR A 44 -0.01 -2.91 5.08
CA TYR A 44 -0.98 -3.56 4.20
C TYR A 44 -1.25 -5.01 4.60
N LEU A 45 -0.21 -5.77 4.98
CA LEU A 45 -0.37 -7.13 5.52
C LEU A 45 -1.20 -7.14 6.80
N TYR A 46 -0.92 -6.23 7.74
CA TYR A 46 -1.68 -6.14 8.99
C TYR A 46 -3.17 -5.83 8.71
N ARG A 47 -3.44 -4.87 7.81
CA ARG A 47 -4.80 -4.52 7.39
C ARG A 47 -5.51 -5.70 6.73
N ALA A 48 -4.88 -6.38 5.78
CA ALA A 48 -5.47 -7.56 5.13
C ALA A 48 -5.78 -8.68 6.13
N CYS A 49 -4.91 -8.89 7.12
CA CYS A 49 -5.12 -9.87 8.18
C CYS A 49 -6.22 -9.49 9.17
N SER A 50 -6.56 -8.21 9.29
CA SER A 50 -7.66 -7.73 10.14
C SER A 50 -9.05 -7.94 9.53
N ILE A 51 -9.13 -8.25 8.23
CA ILE A 51 -10.39 -8.51 7.54
C ILE A 51 -10.89 -9.91 7.90
N LYS A 52 -12.14 -9.97 8.35
CA LYS A 52 -12.91 -11.21 8.57
C LYS A 52 -12.76 -12.14 7.36
N SER A 53 -12.53 -13.42 7.61
CA SER A 53 -12.11 -14.38 6.58
C SER A 53 -12.86 -15.70 6.58
N ALA A 54 -13.71 -15.94 7.57
CA ALA A 54 -14.60 -17.09 7.61
C ALA A 54 -16.05 -16.65 7.37
N PRO A 55 -16.85 -17.42 6.59
CA PRO A 55 -18.26 -17.11 6.34
C PRO A 55 -19.08 -16.92 7.62
N GLY A 56 -18.80 -17.74 8.65
CA GLY A 56 -19.47 -17.67 9.96
C GLY A 56 -19.34 -16.33 10.68
N GLU A 57 -18.29 -15.55 10.40
CA GLU A 57 -18.09 -14.22 10.99
C GLU A 57 -19.07 -13.16 10.48
N PHE A 58 -19.84 -13.50 9.42
CA PHE A 58 -20.83 -12.64 8.79
C PHE A 58 -22.26 -13.08 9.07
N GLU A 59 -22.50 -14.24 9.68
CA GLU A 59 -23.84 -14.82 9.86
C GLU A 59 -24.77 -13.97 10.75
N LYS A 60 -24.21 -13.11 11.60
CA LYS A 60 -24.97 -12.29 12.56
C LYS A 60 -24.69 -10.80 12.39
N ILE A 61 -25.74 -9.98 12.52
CA ILE A 61 -25.62 -8.53 12.69
C ILE A 61 -25.85 -8.22 14.17
N GLY A 62 -24.82 -7.81 14.89
CA GLY A 62 -24.91 -7.58 16.34
C GLY A 62 -25.30 -8.86 17.10
N ASP A 63 -26.16 -8.73 18.11
CA ASP A 63 -26.50 -9.83 19.02
C ASP A 63 -27.70 -10.69 18.58
N SER A 64 -28.54 -10.29 17.61
CA SER A 64 -29.91 -10.84 17.57
C SER A 64 -30.59 -11.09 16.22
N ASP A 65 -29.93 -11.00 15.06
CA ASP A 65 -30.57 -11.36 13.79
C ASP A 65 -29.65 -12.09 12.81
N ASN A 66 -30.23 -13.05 12.05
CA ASN A 66 -29.57 -13.70 10.92
C ASN A 66 -29.31 -12.68 9.81
N ASN A 67 -28.05 -12.57 9.40
CA ASN A 67 -27.64 -11.66 8.34
C ASN A 67 -27.97 -12.25 6.97
N ILE A 68 -29.09 -11.81 6.38
CA ILE A 68 -29.48 -12.19 5.02
C ILE A 68 -28.46 -11.80 3.94
N ARG A 69 -27.53 -10.87 4.23
CA ARG A 69 -26.47 -10.43 3.31
C ARG A 69 -25.10 -11.06 3.63
N ALA A 70 -25.03 -12.06 4.51
CA ALA A 70 -23.78 -12.65 4.97
C ALA A 70 -22.87 -13.11 3.81
N GLY A 71 -23.44 -13.80 2.83
CA GLY A 71 -22.69 -14.29 1.66
C GLY A 71 -22.08 -13.15 0.83
N ILE A 72 -22.87 -12.10 0.54
CA ILE A 72 -22.38 -10.94 -0.22
C ILE A 72 -21.27 -10.22 0.55
N GLN A 73 -21.47 -9.98 1.84
CA GLN A 73 -20.47 -9.31 2.67
C GLN A 73 -19.18 -10.11 2.80
N PHE A 74 -19.29 -11.44 2.89
CA PHE A 74 -18.15 -12.34 2.87
C PHE A 74 -17.37 -12.24 1.56
N GLU A 75 -18.05 -12.31 0.41
CA GLU A 75 -17.38 -12.18 -0.89
C GLU A 75 -16.73 -10.80 -1.09
N ARG A 76 -17.41 -9.72 -0.69
CA ARG A 76 -16.82 -8.37 -0.73
C ARG A 76 -15.59 -8.26 0.18
N ALA A 77 -15.65 -8.82 1.38
CA ALA A 77 -14.50 -8.84 2.29
C ALA A 77 -13.34 -9.66 1.71
N ARG A 78 -13.63 -10.80 1.06
CA ARG A 78 -12.64 -11.64 0.37
C ARG A 78 -11.99 -10.89 -0.79
N GLU A 79 -12.77 -10.19 -1.61
CA GLU A 79 -12.28 -9.34 -2.70
C GLU A 79 -11.37 -8.23 -2.18
N TRP A 80 -11.79 -7.47 -1.16
CA TRP A 80 -10.98 -6.43 -0.54
C TRP A 80 -9.66 -6.97 0.03
N LYS A 81 -9.72 -8.09 0.75
CA LYS A 81 -8.54 -8.75 1.28
C LYS A 81 -7.58 -9.15 0.16
N GLN A 82 -8.11 -9.72 -0.93
CA GLN A 82 -7.30 -10.07 -2.09
C GLN A 82 -6.63 -8.84 -2.71
N SER A 83 -7.37 -7.75 -2.92
CA SER A 83 -6.82 -6.50 -3.48
C SER A 83 -5.69 -5.92 -2.62
N ILE A 84 -5.87 -5.87 -1.30
CA ILE A 84 -4.82 -5.37 -0.39
C ILE A 84 -3.59 -6.29 -0.41
N LEU A 85 -3.78 -7.61 -0.43
CA LEU A 85 -2.67 -8.56 -0.53
C LEU A 85 -1.92 -8.46 -1.86
N MET A 86 -2.62 -8.15 -2.95
CA MET A 86 -1.98 -7.91 -4.25
C MET A 86 -1.07 -6.69 -4.22
N VAL A 87 -1.46 -5.61 -3.52
CA VAL A 87 -0.63 -4.42 -3.39
C VAL A 87 0.52 -4.67 -2.42
N ALA A 88 0.27 -5.34 -1.29
CA ALA A 88 1.35 -5.81 -0.41
C ALA A 88 2.40 -6.64 -1.18
N HIS A 89 1.96 -7.50 -2.10
CA HIS A 89 2.87 -8.25 -2.96
C HIS A 89 3.68 -7.34 -3.90
N ALA A 90 3.08 -6.27 -4.43
CA ALA A 90 3.81 -5.25 -5.20
C ALA A 90 4.87 -4.55 -4.33
N GLU A 91 4.55 -4.16 -3.09
CA GLU A 91 5.53 -3.55 -2.17
C GLU A 91 6.71 -4.47 -1.85
N MET A 92 6.47 -5.78 -1.76
CA MET A 92 7.55 -6.76 -1.61
C MET A 92 8.49 -6.76 -2.83
N ILE A 93 7.94 -6.62 -4.05
CA ILE A 93 8.71 -6.51 -5.28
C ILE A 93 9.47 -5.17 -5.33
N HIS A 94 8.84 -4.06 -4.95
CA HIS A 94 9.49 -2.75 -4.86
C HIS A 94 10.67 -2.79 -3.91
N LEU A 95 10.45 -3.32 -2.69
CA LEU A 95 11.50 -3.51 -1.71
C LEU A 95 12.66 -4.33 -2.29
N HIS A 96 12.36 -5.45 -2.97
CA HIS A 96 13.38 -6.27 -3.63
C HIS A 96 14.21 -5.48 -4.65
N TYR A 97 13.58 -4.68 -5.52
CA TYR A 97 14.31 -3.88 -6.50
C TYR A 97 15.23 -2.85 -5.86
N VAL A 98 14.79 -2.19 -4.79
CA VAL A 98 15.64 -1.24 -4.07
C VAL A 98 16.83 -1.95 -3.39
N GLN A 99 16.63 -3.18 -2.88
CA GLN A 99 17.75 -4.00 -2.40
C GLN A 99 18.77 -4.28 -3.52
N CYS A 100 18.29 -4.62 -4.72
CA CYS A 100 19.17 -4.85 -5.86
C CYS A 100 19.96 -3.58 -6.24
N MET A 101 19.34 -2.40 -6.15
CA MET A 101 20.01 -1.12 -6.39
C MET A 101 21.12 -0.85 -5.36
N LEU A 102 20.86 -1.10 -4.06
CA LEU A 102 21.89 -1.01 -3.01
C LEU A 102 23.04 -1.99 -3.26
N CYS A 103 22.71 -3.26 -3.55
CA CYS A 103 23.71 -4.28 -3.84
C CYS A 103 24.56 -3.92 -5.07
N ALA A 104 23.97 -3.31 -6.10
CA ALA A 104 24.68 -2.88 -7.31
C ALA A 104 25.69 -1.75 -7.02
N LEU A 105 25.42 -0.91 -6.01
CA LEU A 105 26.38 0.08 -5.51
C LEU A 105 27.48 -0.55 -4.65
N GLY A 106 27.33 -1.81 -4.24
CA GLY A 106 28.21 -2.53 -3.34
C GLY A 106 27.92 -2.26 -1.86
N GLU A 107 26.73 -1.73 -1.56
CA GLU A 107 26.21 -1.61 -0.21
C GLU A 107 25.51 -2.90 0.22
N LEU A 108 25.31 -3.05 1.53
CA LEU A 108 24.52 -4.15 2.08
C LEU A 108 23.02 -3.88 1.88
N PRO A 109 22.20 -4.94 1.71
CA PRO A 109 20.76 -4.80 1.70
C PRO A 109 20.23 -4.23 3.04
N CYS A 110 19.20 -3.40 2.97
CA CYS A 110 18.57 -2.71 4.08
C CYS A 110 17.15 -3.22 4.32
N PHE A 111 16.96 -4.08 5.32
CA PHE A 111 15.63 -4.56 5.75
C PHE A 111 15.15 -3.92 7.05
N THR A 112 15.78 -2.83 7.49
CA THR A 112 15.37 -2.15 8.71
C THR A 112 14.01 -1.46 8.51
N LEU A 113 13.34 -1.19 9.61
CA LEU A 113 12.11 -0.39 9.63
C LEU A 113 12.45 1.04 10.03
N PRO A 114 11.65 2.02 9.60
CA PRO A 114 11.84 3.40 10.04
C PRO A 114 11.54 3.56 11.53
N ASP A 115 12.03 4.66 12.10
CA ASP A 115 11.75 5.02 13.48
C ASP A 115 10.25 5.27 13.69
N ARG A 116 9.81 5.11 14.95
CA ARG A 116 8.44 5.44 15.35
C ARG A 116 8.34 6.91 15.72
N HIS A 117 7.23 7.54 15.36
CA HIS A 117 6.87 8.85 15.85
C HIS A 117 6.59 8.78 17.37
N PRO A 118 7.22 9.63 18.20
CA PRO A 118 7.24 9.47 19.66
C PRO A 118 5.86 9.58 20.33
N THR A 119 4.94 10.34 19.74
CA THR A 119 3.61 10.59 20.32
C THR A 119 2.58 9.56 19.88
N THR A 120 2.64 9.12 18.63
CA THR A 120 1.59 8.30 18.00
C THR A 120 1.98 6.83 17.91
N GLY A 121 3.27 6.51 17.99
CA GLY A 121 3.78 5.14 17.81
C GLY A 121 3.73 4.65 16.36
N ASN A 122 3.32 5.48 15.41
CA ASN A 122 3.28 5.16 13.98
C ASN A 122 4.69 5.15 13.39
N TRP A 123 4.92 4.42 12.30
CA TRP A 123 6.17 4.58 11.53
C TRP A 123 6.24 6.00 10.96
N PHE A 124 7.44 6.55 10.86
CA PHE A 124 7.64 7.92 10.39
C PHE A 124 8.71 8.00 9.31
N ILE A 125 8.34 8.57 8.15
CA ILE A 125 9.25 8.80 7.03
C ILE A 125 9.44 10.32 6.86
N PRO A 126 10.65 10.86 7.15
CA PRO A 126 10.86 12.30 7.21
C PRO A 126 10.89 12.97 5.83
N ASN A 127 11.49 12.36 4.80
CA ASN A 127 11.66 13.01 3.49
C ASN A 127 10.61 12.60 2.46
N TRP A 128 9.69 11.71 2.81
CA TRP A 128 8.54 11.39 1.97
C TRP A 128 7.36 12.30 2.29
N ARG A 129 6.63 12.70 1.26
CA ARG A 129 5.50 13.63 1.36
C ARG A 129 4.34 13.04 0.59
N ALA A 130 3.26 12.78 1.32
CA ALA A 130 1.97 12.43 0.76
C ALA A 130 1.00 13.55 1.13
N HIS A 131 0.25 14.08 0.15
CA HIS A 131 -0.57 15.28 0.35
C HIS A 131 -1.88 15.25 -0.42
N VAL A 132 -2.81 16.07 0.04
CA VAL A 132 -4.10 16.27 -0.61
C VAL A 132 -4.19 17.73 -1.05
N GLY A 133 -4.18 17.97 -2.36
CA GLY A 133 -4.18 19.31 -2.94
C GLY A 133 -2.85 20.07 -2.78
N GLU A 134 -2.86 21.39 -2.96
CA GLU A 134 -1.64 22.19 -3.13
C GLU A 134 -0.76 22.41 -1.87
N LYS A 135 -1.03 21.73 -0.74
CA LYS A 135 -0.29 21.95 0.52
C LYS A 135 0.43 20.68 0.99
N PRO A 136 1.66 20.43 0.53
CA PRO A 136 2.48 19.38 1.10
C PRO A 136 2.80 19.70 2.56
N ASN A 137 2.58 18.72 3.44
CA ASN A 137 3.07 18.80 4.81
C ASN A 137 4.61 18.76 4.80
N ASN A 138 5.25 19.69 5.51
CA ASN A 138 6.71 19.75 5.62
C ASN A 138 7.27 18.78 6.67
N GLU A 139 6.41 18.14 7.45
CA GLU A 139 6.81 17.35 8.62
C GLU A 139 7.01 15.86 8.33
N GLY A 140 7.03 15.42 7.06
CA GLY A 140 7.11 14.00 6.71
C GLY A 140 5.77 13.27 6.86
N VAL A 141 5.76 11.95 6.64
CA VAL A 141 4.55 11.13 6.65
C VAL A 141 4.60 10.09 7.76
N GLN A 142 3.50 9.96 8.50
CA GLN A 142 3.30 8.87 9.44
C GLN A 142 2.49 7.75 8.77
N VAL A 143 2.96 6.52 8.92
CA VAL A 143 2.30 5.30 8.42
C VAL A 143 1.75 4.53 9.62
N PRO A 144 0.43 4.52 9.84
CA PRO A 144 -0.19 3.79 10.94
C PRO A 144 -0.24 2.28 10.69
N ILE A 145 -0.23 1.51 11.78
CA ILE A 145 -0.50 0.07 11.80
C ILE A 145 -1.79 -0.13 12.58
N GLU A 146 -2.89 -0.26 11.86
CA GLU A 146 -4.22 -0.36 12.45
C GLU A 146 -5.11 -1.28 11.60
N PRO A 147 -6.19 -1.84 12.18
CA PRO A 147 -7.14 -2.66 11.44
C PRO A 147 -7.75 -1.90 10.26
N LEU A 148 -8.35 -2.63 9.31
CA LEU A 148 -9.01 -2.00 8.18
C LEU A 148 -10.11 -1.05 8.67
N SER A 149 -9.95 0.23 8.33
CA SER A 149 -10.92 1.29 8.56
C SER A 149 -11.05 2.16 7.30
N PRO A 150 -12.12 2.97 7.18
CA PRO A 150 -12.27 3.93 6.08
C PRO A 150 -11.07 4.88 5.95
N GLU A 151 -10.53 5.35 7.06
CA GLU A 151 -9.36 6.25 7.11
C GLU A 151 -8.11 5.57 6.54
N CYS A 152 -7.91 4.30 6.87
CA CYS A 152 -6.83 3.49 6.31
C CYS A 152 -6.92 3.32 4.78
N ILE A 153 -8.13 3.21 4.24
CA ILE A 153 -8.35 3.12 2.79
C ILE A 153 -7.98 4.44 2.12
N GLN A 154 -8.27 5.57 2.77
CA GLN A 154 -7.82 6.88 2.28
C GLN A 154 -6.30 6.98 2.27
N HIS A 155 -5.63 6.54 3.34
CA HIS A 155 -4.16 6.46 3.36
C HIS A 155 -3.63 5.60 2.22
N PHE A 156 -4.22 4.43 2.00
CA PHE A 156 -3.86 3.55 0.89
C PHE A 156 -3.97 4.25 -0.47
N VAL A 157 -5.15 4.82 -0.78
CA VAL A 157 -5.36 5.56 -2.04
C VAL A 157 -4.34 6.68 -2.18
N LEU A 158 -4.09 7.42 -1.09
CA LEU A 158 -3.17 8.54 -1.08
C LEU A 158 -1.71 8.10 -1.34
N TYR A 159 -1.25 7.05 -0.66
CA TYR A 159 0.13 6.56 -0.79
C TYR A 159 0.43 6.02 -2.18
N GLU A 160 -0.55 5.38 -2.82
CA GLU A 160 -0.44 4.84 -4.18
C GLU A 160 -0.79 5.87 -5.28
N SER A 161 -1.24 7.07 -4.89
CA SER A 161 -1.58 8.12 -5.85
C SER A 161 -0.33 8.75 -6.43
N THR A 162 -0.32 8.93 -7.76
CA THR A 162 0.69 9.77 -8.42
C THR A 162 0.63 11.22 -7.90
N ASP A 163 1.73 11.95 -7.93
CA ASP A 163 1.79 13.37 -7.56
C ASP A 163 0.68 14.21 -8.23
N ALA A 164 0.45 14.00 -9.53
CA ALA A 164 -0.59 14.73 -10.27
C ALA A 164 -2.03 14.45 -9.77
N LEU A 165 -2.27 13.27 -9.21
CA LEU A 165 -3.54 12.89 -8.61
C LEU A 165 -3.67 13.45 -7.19
N GLN A 166 -2.58 13.42 -6.42
CA GLN A 166 -2.48 14.06 -5.10
C GLN A 166 -2.76 15.57 -5.20
N ASP A 167 -2.17 16.25 -6.19
CA ASP A 167 -2.36 17.67 -6.48
C ASP A 167 -3.82 18.02 -6.82
N GLN A 168 -4.54 17.09 -7.46
CA GLN A 168 -5.94 17.26 -7.83
C GLN A 168 -6.93 16.96 -6.70
N ASP A 169 -6.42 16.60 -5.51
CA ASP A 169 -7.17 16.07 -4.37
C ASP A 169 -7.94 14.79 -4.76
N PRO A 170 -7.39 13.59 -4.48
CA PRO A 170 -8.03 12.31 -4.82
C PRO A 170 -9.39 12.12 -4.12
N PHE A 171 -9.69 12.93 -3.10
CA PHE A 171 -10.94 12.93 -2.35
C PHE A 171 -11.82 14.15 -2.65
N GLY A 172 -11.41 14.98 -3.62
CA GLY A 172 -12.09 16.19 -4.01
C GLY A 172 -13.45 15.92 -4.66
N PRO A 173 -14.37 16.91 -4.67
CA PRO A 173 -15.75 16.72 -5.10
C PRO A 173 -15.87 16.21 -6.54
N LYS A 174 -14.99 16.64 -7.45
CA LYS A 174 -14.99 16.17 -8.85
C LYS A 174 -14.68 14.68 -8.94
N ILE A 175 -13.63 14.24 -8.23
CA ILE A 175 -13.19 12.84 -8.24
C ILE A 175 -14.20 11.96 -7.51
N MET A 176 -14.76 12.43 -6.39
CA MET A 176 -15.83 11.71 -5.67
C MET A 176 -17.11 11.56 -6.49
N VAL A 177 -17.47 12.55 -7.33
CA VAL A 177 -18.59 12.40 -8.27
C VAL A 177 -18.30 11.29 -9.28
N LEU A 178 -17.09 11.24 -9.84
CA LEU A 178 -16.70 10.16 -10.75
C LEU A 178 -16.70 8.80 -10.07
N PHE A 179 -16.12 8.68 -8.86
CA PHE A 179 -16.16 7.45 -8.08
C PHE A 179 -17.58 7.00 -7.80
N LYS A 180 -18.47 7.92 -7.44
CA LYS A 180 -19.88 7.62 -7.22
C LYS A 180 -20.55 7.12 -8.51
N GLN A 181 -20.29 7.75 -9.65
CA GLN A 181 -20.83 7.30 -10.94
C GLN A 181 -20.33 5.91 -11.33
N LEU A 182 -19.05 5.61 -11.09
CA LEU A 182 -18.47 4.29 -11.35
C LEU A 182 -19.04 3.23 -10.40
N PHE A 183 -19.19 3.57 -9.12
CA PHE A 183 -19.82 2.71 -8.13
C PHE A 183 -21.28 2.42 -8.49
N ASP A 184 -22.06 3.47 -8.80
CA ASP A 184 -23.45 3.34 -9.22
C ASP A 184 -23.54 2.50 -10.51
N PHE A 185 -22.59 2.64 -11.44
CA PHE A 185 -22.51 1.80 -12.64
C PHE A 185 -22.22 0.33 -12.32
N GLU A 186 -21.27 0.03 -11.42
CA GLU A 186 -20.97 -1.34 -10.96
C GLU A 186 -22.21 -1.99 -10.33
N VAL A 187 -22.89 -1.26 -9.44
CA VAL A 187 -24.12 -1.71 -8.78
C VAL A 187 -25.22 -1.96 -9.80
N ASN A 188 -25.44 -1.01 -10.73
CA ASN A 188 -26.48 -1.11 -11.76
C ASN A 188 -26.21 -2.21 -12.80
N LEU A 189 -24.94 -2.57 -13.03
CA LEU A 189 -24.57 -3.73 -13.85
C LEU A 189 -24.89 -5.07 -13.18
N ASN A 190 -25.52 -5.07 -11.99
CA ASN A 190 -26.16 -6.25 -11.41
C ASN A 190 -25.20 -7.42 -11.14
N ILE A 191 -23.90 -7.14 -10.97
CA ILE A 191 -22.91 -8.13 -10.52
C ILE A 191 -23.37 -8.73 -9.18
N GLU A 192 -23.91 -7.89 -8.29
CA GLU A 192 -24.47 -8.34 -7.01
C GLU A 192 -25.71 -9.24 -7.17
N SER A 193 -26.55 -9.00 -8.18
CA SER A 193 -27.69 -9.86 -8.48
C SER A 193 -27.29 -11.24 -9.03
N THR A 194 -26.10 -11.33 -9.64
CA THR A 194 -25.54 -12.58 -10.14
C THR A 194 -25.06 -13.47 -8.98
N LEU A 195 -24.60 -12.87 -7.89
CA LEU A 195 -24.19 -13.55 -6.66
C LEU A 195 -25.39 -14.00 -5.80
N LEU A 196 -26.54 -13.35 -5.94
CA LEU A 196 -27.80 -13.73 -5.28
C LEU A 196 -28.50 -14.93 -5.95
N ASN A 197 -28.05 -15.35 -7.13
CA ASN A 197 -28.81 -16.24 -8.00
C ASN A 197 -28.68 -17.74 -7.67
N VAL A 198 -28.33 -18.08 -6.43
CA VAL A 198 -28.21 -19.49 -6.00
C VAL A 198 -29.39 -19.97 -5.16
N ASP A 199 -30.22 -19.10 -4.56
CA ASP A 199 -31.41 -19.59 -3.87
C ASP A 199 -32.63 -18.66 -4.01
N ASP A 200 -33.63 -19.20 -4.70
CA ASP A 200 -35.06 -18.91 -4.65
C ASP A 200 -35.57 -17.56 -5.19
N GLU A 201 -36.22 -17.64 -6.36
CA GLU A 201 -36.87 -16.55 -7.10
C GLU A 201 -37.95 -15.83 -6.27
N GLN A 202 -38.52 -16.50 -5.25
CA GLN A 202 -39.53 -15.94 -4.35
C GLN A 202 -38.96 -14.94 -3.32
N VAL A 203 -37.68 -15.06 -2.95
CA VAL A 203 -37.02 -14.14 -2.00
C VAL A 203 -36.68 -12.82 -2.69
N ARG A 204 -36.30 -12.88 -3.97
CA ARG A 204 -35.98 -11.71 -4.80
C ARG A 204 -37.14 -10.71 -4.92
N ALA A 205 -38.38 -11.20 -5.02
CA ALA A 205 -39.57 -10.37 -5.14
C ALA A 205 -39.97 -9.62 -3.85
N LYS A 206 -39.37 -9.94 -2.71
CA LYS A 206 -39.62 -9.27 -1.42
C LYS A 206 -38.58 -8.21 -1.06
N LEU A 207 -37.50 -8.11 -1.83
CA LEU A 207 -36.34 -7.25 -1.54
C LEU A 207 -36.32 -5.94 -2.35
N PHE A 208 -37.23 -5.79 -3.31
CA PHE A 208 -37.45 -4.59 -4.14
C PHE A 208 -38.93 -4.22 -4.14
#